data_AF-A0A923X4V9-F1
#
_entry.id   AF-A0A923X4V9-F1
#
_cell.length_a   1.000
_cell.length_b   1.000
_cell.length_c   1.000
_cell.angle_alpha   90.00
_cell.angle_beta   90.00
_cell.angle_gamma   90.00
#
_symmetry.space_group_name_H-M   'P 1'
#
loop_
_entity.id
_entity.type
_entity.pdbx_description
1 polymer ?
#
loop_
_entity_poly.entity_id
_entity_poly.type
_entity_poly.pdbx_seq_one_letter_code
_entity_poly.pdbx_strand_id
1 'polypeptide(L)'
;MDEFVLGEGAGGDVANHAISILNRLGLLNSHPNVIDKTVVTAVREFQQSRGLTVSGAINSATLNSLEEARWKLGERSLIYVPSIQMRGDDVAVLQTRLTEMGFDCGRVDGVFGLRTEHAVQEFQKSVGVKVDGKCGPATITAFMRLTRTVSGGVPSILRDIAVRRNSGPSLANKIIVLDPSCGDDSHGICANGVEESEIVFDVAQRLEGRLLALGVSVFLTRGTSSVPSEVERIAFANENSADLIVSFHVDEYPNELAHGVATYYYGSQAHGIHSVVGERFASLVQREISARTDLLNCRSHPKTWDLLRLTKSPTVRIDLGYLTNPGDAERLGRPEFRDVVAEAVVIAIQRLYLASEDDAKTGTLHISDLRKAGLRR
;
A
#
# COMPACT_ATOMS: atom_id res chain seq x y z
N MET A 1 1.49 21.66 3.23
CA MET A 1 2.38 21.92 2.08
C MET A 1 1.57 21.47 0.89
N ASP A 2 1.11 22.42 0.07
CA ASP A 2 0.27 22.12 -1.09
C ASP A 2 0.90 21.02 -1.92
N GLU A 3 0.12 19.98 -2.26
CA GLU A 3 0.63 18.89 -3.06
C GLU A 3 0.99 19.43 -4.44
N PHE A 4 2.26 19.36 -4.77
CA PHE A 4 2.79 19.73 -6.08
C PHE A 4 2.14 18.85 -7.15
N VAL A 5 1.39 19.44 -8.09
CA VAL A 5 0.78 18.75 -9.23
C VAL A 5 1.04 19.54 -10.52
N LEU A 6 1.69 18.91 -11.51
CA LEU A 6 1.85 19.46 -12.85
C LEU A 6 0.95 18.75 -13.85
N GLY A 7 0.08 19.52 -14.51
CA GLY A 7 -0.82 19.06 -15.58
C GLY A 7 -0.35 19.45 -16.98
N GLU A 8 -1.21 19.19 -17.98
CA GLU A 8 -0.97 19.58 -19.38
C GLU A 8 -0.70 21.09 -19.50
N GLY A 9 0.31 21.45 -20.30
CA GLY A 9 0.75 22.83 -20.51
C GLY A 9 1.73 23.36 -19.46
N ALA A 10 1.97 22.64 -18.36
CA ALA A 10 2.96 23.04 -17.37
C ALA A 10 4.39 22.90 -17.91
N GLY A 11 5.27 23.83 -17.56
CA GLY A 11 6.69 23.83 -17.90
C GLY A 11 7.55 24.20 -16.71
N GLY A 12 8.87 24.27 -16.91
CA GLY A 12 9.85 24.63 -15.88
C GLY A 12 10.77 23.47 -15.49
N ASP A 13 11.62 23.71 -14.49
CA ASP A 13 12.73 22.79 -14.17
C ASP A 13 12.25 21.39 -13.78
N VAL A 14 11.17 21.30 -12.98
CA VAL A 14 10.64 19.99 -12.56
C VAL A 14 10.00 19.24 -13.73
N ALA A 15 9.28 19.94 -14.61
CA ALA A 15 8.71 19.34 -15.83
C ALA A 15 9.82 18.82 -16.76
N ASN A 16 10.85 19.64 -17.01
CA ASN A 16 12.01 19.27 -17.82
C ASN A 16 12.77 18.09 -17.21
N HIS A 17 12.88 18.05 -15.88
CA HIS A 17 13.51 16.94 -15.17
C HIS A 17 12.73 15.64 -15.36
N ALA A 18 11.41 15.66 -15.16
CA ALA A 18 10.55 14.51 -15.36
C ALA A 18 10.59 14.01 -16.82
N ILE A 19 10.56 14.92 -17.80
CA ILE A 19 10.66 14.59 -19.23
C ILE A 19 12.00 13.92 -19.55
N SER A 20 13.10 14.38 -18.95
CA SER A 20 14.43 13.76 -19.11
C SER A 20 14.45 12.33 -18.57
N ILE A 21 13.82 12.09 -17.42
CA ILE A 21 13.70 10.74 -16.85
C ILE A 21 12.84 9.84 -17.75
N LEU A 22 11.67 10.33 -18.22
CA LEU A 22 10.81 9.57 -19.13
C LEU A 22 11.52 9.18 -20.44
N ASN A 23 12.34 10.08 -21.01
CA ASN A 23 13.19 9.77 -22.17
C ASN A 23 14.24 8.69 -21.84
N ARG A 24 14.91 8.79 -20.68
CA ARG A 24 15.87 7.76 -20.21
C ARG A 24 15.21 6.40 -20.01
N LEU A 25 13.94 6.37 -19.61
CA LEU A 25 13.14 5.16 -19.48
C LEU A 25 12.63 4.62 -20.83
N GLY A 26 12.79 5.38 -21.92
CA GLY A 26 12.34 4.99 -23.27
C GLY A 26 10.84 5.15 -23.50
N LEU A 27 10.14 5.90 -22.63
CA LEU A 27 8.70 6.19 -22.75
C LEU A 27 8.43 7.41 -23.63
N LEU A 28 9.46 8.20 -23.92
CA LEU A 28 9.40 9.33 -24.84
C LEU A 28 10.54 9.22 -25.86
N ASN A 29 10.25 9.69 -27.08
CA ASN A 29 11.21 9.80 -28.18
C ASN A 29 11.52 11.28 -28.53
N SER A 30 11.02 12.22 -27.73
CA SER A 30 11.12 13.66 -27.95
C SER A 30 11.39 14.40 -26.65
N HIS A 31 11.96 15.60 -26.74
CA HIS A 31 12.29 16.45 -25.61
C HIS A 31 11.48 17.76 -25.65
N PRO A 32 10.15 17.70 -25.40
CA PRO A 32 9.35 18.91 -25.29
C PRO A 32 9.76 19.72 -24.04
N ASN A 33 9.59 21.04 -24.09
CA ASN A 33 9.88 21.93 -22.95
C ASN A 33 8.67 22.13 -22.02
N VAL A 34 7.54 21.47 -22.34
CA VAL A 34 6.26 21.54 -21.62
C VAL A 34 5.62 20.16 -21.60
N ILE A 35 4.73 19.93 -20.64
CA ILE A 35 3.91 18.71 -20.56
C ILE A 35 2.82 18.78 -21.64
N ASP A 36 3.12 18.28 -22.83
CA ASP A 36 2.16 18.13 -23.92
C ASP A 36 1.38 16.79 -23.82
N LYS A 37 0.46 16.55 -24.75
CA LYS A 37 -0.34 15.31 -24.79
C LYS A 37 0.51 14.04 -24.89
N THR A 38 1.67 14.13 -25.53
CA THR A 38 2.62 13.01 -25.66
C THR A 38 3.23 12.70 -24.29
N VAL A 39 3.66 13.73 -23.56
CA VAL A 39 4.16 13.59 -22.18
C VAL A 39 3.08 13.06 -21.27
N VAL A 40 1.85 13.58 -21.32
CA VAL A 40 0.72 13.07 -20.52
C VAL A 40 0.48 11.58 -20.78
N THR A 41 0.55 11.15 -22.04
CA THR A 41 0.39 9.73 -22.39
C THR A 41 1.52 8.88 -21.81
N ALA A 42 2.78 9.32 -21.94
CA ALA A 42 3.93 8.63 -21.36
C ALA A 42 3.87 8.59 -19.82
N VAL A 43 3.39 9.64 -19.17
CA VAL A 43 3.15 9.67 -17.72
C VAL A 43 2.09 8.66 -17.33
N ARG A 44 0.99 8.53 -18.09
CA ARG A 44 -0.04 7.51 -17.82
C ARG A 44 0.49 6.10 -17.97
N GLU A 45 1.26 5.83 -19.03
CA GLU A 45 1.93 4.54 -19.23
C GLU A 45 2.89 4.23 -18.07
N PHE A 46 3.68 5.22 -17.66
CA PHE A 46 4.56 5.10 -16.49
C PHE A 46 3.76 4.78 -15.22
N GLN A 47 2.74 5.57 -14.89
CA GLN A 47 1.89 5.39 -13.72
C GLN A 47 1.23 4.00 -13.71
N GLN A 48 0.72 3.56 -14.87
CA GLN A 48 0.14 2.23 -15.01
C GLN A 48 1.17 1.13 -14.77
N SER A 49 2.36 1.23 -15.38
CA SER A 49 3.42 0.24 -15.23
C SER A 49 3.93 0.12 -13.78
N ARG A 50 3.90 1.24 -13.05
CA ARG A 50 4.34 1.31 -11.65
C ARG A 50 3.25 0.94 -10.66
N GLY A 51 1.97 0.85 -11.07
CA GLY A 51 0.86 0.63 -10.15
C GLY A 51 0.55 1.86 -9.29
N LEU A 52 0.71 3.06 -9.86
CA LEU A 52 0.28 4.33 -9.28
C LEU A 52 -1.17 4.66 -9.70
N THR A 53 -1.66 5.83 -9.27
CA THR A 53 -2.90 6.41 -9.78
C THR A 53 -2.65 6.97 -11.18
N VAL A 54 -3.47 6.57 -12.16
CA VAL A 54 -3.27 6.90 -13.57
C VAL A 54 -4.01 8.19 -13.92
N SER A 55 -3.50 9.33 -13.44
CA SER A 55 -4.07 10.65 -13.73
C SER A 55 -3.51 11.25 -15.03
N GLY A 56 -2.25 10.96 -15.34
CA GLY A 56 -1.46 11.67 -16.34
C GLY A 56 -0.88 13.00 -15.86
N ALA A 57 -1.18 13.40 -14.61
CA ALA A 57 -0.55 14.54 -13.96
C ALA A 57 0.67 14.07 -13.15
N ILE A 58 1.70 14.91 -13.07
CA ILE A 58 2.91 14.63 -12.30
C ILE A 58 2.73 15.24 -10.91
N ASN A 59 2.28 14.42 -9.96
CA ASN A 59 2.22 14.78 -8.55
C ASN A 59 3.50 14.35 -7.79
N SER A 60 3.53 14.62 -6.49
CA SER A 60 4.65 14.25 -5.59
C SER A 60 4.99 12.75 -5.68
N ALA A 61 3.98 11.88 -5.60
CA ALA A 61 4.14 10.43 -5.71
C ALA A 61 4.70 9.99 -7.07
N THR A 62 4.20 10.59 -8.16
CA THR A 62 4.68 10.29 -9.53
C THR A 62 6.13 10.74 -9.71
N LEU A 63 6.48 11.93 -9.21
CA LEU A 63 7.84 12.46 -9.28
C LEU A 63 8.83 11.60 -8.48
N ASN A 64 8.47 11.25 -7.24
CA ASN A 64 9.29 10.35 -6.41
C ASN A 64 9.50 8.99 -7.10
N SER A 65 8.45 8.42 -7.71
CA SER A 65 8.61 7.15 -8.45
C SER A 65 9.48 7.31 -9.70
N LEU A 66 9.47 8.47 -10.37
CA LEU A 66 10.37 8.74 -11.50
C LEU A 66 11.83 8.81 -11.04
N GLU A 67 12.10 9.50 -9.94
CA GLU A 67 13.44 9.54 -9.32
C GLU A 67 13.94 8.14 -8.95
N GLU A 68 13.07 7.33 -8.36
CA GLU A 68 13.39 5.95 -7.99
C GLU A 68 13.71 5.09 -9.23
N ALA A 69 12.95 5.25 -10.32
CA ALA A 69 13.10 4.48 -11.57
C ALA A 69 14.35 4.85 -12.38
N ARG A 70 14.95 6.02 -12.10
CA ARG A 70 16.17 6.49 -12.79
C ARG A 70 17.38 5.58 -12.54
N TRP A 71 17.45 4.95 -11.37
CA TRP A 71 18.63 4.25 -10.88
C TRP A 71 18.60 2.75 -11.18
N LYS A 72 19.63 2.25 -11.85
CA LYS A 72 19.85 0.81 -12.04
C LYS A 72 20.91 0.29 -11.08
N LEU A 73 20.74 -0.97 -10.66
CA LEU A 73 21.68 -1.62 -9.74
C LEU A 73 23.11 -1.59 -10.30
N GLY A 74 24.02 -0.95 -9.56
CA GLY A 74 25.43 -0.78 -9.94
C GLY A 74 25.79 0.61 -10.49
N GLU A 75 24.82 1.50 -10.76
CA GLU A 75 25.09 2.87 -11.20
C GLU A 75 25.56 3.80 -10.06
N ARG A 76 25.24 3.47 -8.81
CA ARG A 76 25.70 4.14 -7.61
C ARG A 76 26.00 3.14 -6.50
N SER A 77 26.83 3.54 -5.55
CA SER A 77 27.08 2.72 -4.35
C SER A 77 25.94 2.89 -3.36
N LEU A 78 25.31 1.79 -2.95
CA LEU A 78 24.23 1.83 -1.95
C LEU A 78 24.80 1.66 -0.55
N ILE A 79 24.39 2.54 0.36
CA ILE A 79 24.83 2.57 1.74
C ILE A 79 23.65 2.93 2.65
N TYR A 80 23.67 2.40 3.87
CA TYR A 80 22.73 2.83 4.90
C TYR A 80 23.26 4.09 5.58
N VAL A 81 22.44 5.14 5.56
CA VAL A 81 22.66 6.36 6.34
C VAL A 81 21.37 6.61 7.12
N PRO A 82 21.37 6.59 8.47
CA PRO A 82 20.16 6.70 9.27
C PRO A 82 19.29 7.92 8.95
N SER A 83 19.92 9.05 8.62
CA SER A 83 19.23 10.31 8.31
C SER A 83 18.76 10.43 6.86
N ILE A 84 19.33 9.67 5.93
CA ILE A 84 19.03 9.75 4.48
C ILE A 84 19.04 8.34 3.91
N GLN A 85 17.92 7.65 4.03
CA GLN A 85 17.78 6.33 3.43
C GLN A 85 17.75 6.44 1.91
N MET A 86 18.64 5.71 1.26
CA MET A 86 18.65 5.62 -0.20
C MET A 86 17.42 4.86 -0.68
N ARG A 87 16.75 5.37 -1.72
CA ARG A 87 15.57 4.74 -2.34
C ARG A 87 15.72 4.65 -3.85
N GLY A 88 15.17 3.60 -4.45
CA GLY A 88 15.20 3.42 -5.90
C GLY A 88 14.97 1.98 -6.36
N ASP A 89 14.79 1.83 -7.67
CA ASP A 89 14.68 0.52 -8.32
C ASP A 89 15.96 -0.30 -8.15
N ASP A 90 17.12 0.36 -8.08
CA ASP A 90 18.40 -0.28 -7.76
C ASP A 90 18.38 -0.97 -6.39
N VAL A 91 17.77 -0.33 -5.38
CA VAL A 91 17.60 -0.92 -4.05
C VAL A 91 16.59 -2.06 -4.08
N ALA A 92 15.45 -1.89 -4.77
CA ALA A 92 14.44 -2.94 -4.88
C ALA A 92 15.03 -4.20 -5.55
N VAL A 93 15.78 -4.04 -6.63
CA VAL A 93 16.48 -5.14 -7.32
C VAL A 93 17.51 -5.81 -6.42
N LEU A 94 18.25 -5.05 -5.61
CA LEU A 94 19.17 -5.60 -4.62
C LEU A 94 18.44 -6.46 -3.58
N GLN A 95 17.35 -5.93 -3.00
CA GLN A 95 16.55 -6.62 -2.01
C GLN A 95 15.93 -7.92 -2.56
N THR A 96 15.38 -7.87 -3.78
CA THR A 96 14.85 -9.07 -4.46
C THR A 96 15.94 -10.13 -4.61
N ARG A 97 17.12 -9.77 -5.12
CA ARG A 97 18.23 -10.72 -5.31
C ARG A 97 18.75 -11.30 -4.00
N LEU A 98 18.89 -10.48 -2.97
CA LEU A 98 19.27 -10.94 -1.63
C LEU A 98 18.25 -11.94 -1.10
N THR A 99 16.96 -11.64 -1.23
CA THR A 99 15.88 -12.52 -0.78
C THR A 99 15.87 -13.84 -1.55
N GLU A 100 16.04 -13.80 -2.87
CA GLU A 100 16.15 -15.02 -3.71
C GLU A 100 17.31 -15.91 -3.30
N MET A 101 18.41 -15.32 -2.81
CA MET A 101 19.57 -16.03 -2.28
C MET A 101 19.44 -16.43 -0.80
N GLY A 102 18.31 -16.12 -0.15
CA GLY A 102 18.03 -16.48 1.24
C GLY A 102 18.50 -15.48 2.30
N PHE A 103 19.00 -14.30 1.91
CA PHE A 103 19.36 -13.24 2.84
C PHE A 103 18.14 -12.37 3.18
N ASP A 104 17.86 -12.18 4.46
CA ASP A 104 16.68 -11.45 4.92
C ASP A 104 16.86 -9.93 4.89
N CYS A 105 16.37 -9.27 3.84
CA CYS A 105 16.27 -7.81 3.77
C CYS A 105 14.90 -7.24 4.20
N GLY A 106 13.98 -8.06 4.68
CA GLY A 106 12.59 -7.67 4.89
C GLY A 106 11.73 -7.78 3.62
N ARG A 107 10.65 -7.00 3.58
CA ARG A 107 9.82 -6.86 2.39
C ARG A 107 10.56 -5.96 1.40
N VAL A 108 10.47 -6.26 0.11
CA VAL A 108 11.08 -5.41 -0.92
C VAL A 108 10.26 -4.14 -1.00
N ASP A 109 10.78 -3.05 -0.46
CA ASP A 109 10.14 -1.73 -0.43
C ASP A 109 10.91 -0.70 -1.27
N GLY A 110 12.10 -1.06 -1.75
CA GLY A 110 13.00 -0.17 -2.48
C GLY A 110 13.74 0.80 -1.57
N VAL A 111 13.77 0.57 -0.25
CA VAL A 111 14.43 1.44 0.73
C VAL A 111 15.63 0.74 1.36
N PHE A 112 16.79 1.39 1.30
CA PHE A 112 18.03 0.84 1.87
C PHE A 112 18.07 1.15 3.37
N GLY A 113 17.39 0.30 4.15
CA GLY A 113 17.38 0.37 5.61
C GLY A 113 18.38 -0.57 6.28
N LEU A 114 18.35 -0.57 7.62
CA LEU A 114 19.22 -1.40 8.47
C LEU A 114 19.15 -2.90 8.15
N ARG A 115 17.97 -3.42 7.84
CA ARG A 115 17.80 -4.84 7.45
C ARG A 115 18.47 -5.14 6.12
N THR A 116 18.35 -4.24 5.15
CA THR A 116 19.04 -4.36 3.85
C THR A 116 20.56 -4.33 4.04
N GLU A 117 21.07 -3.43 4.88
CA GLU A 117 22.51 -3.38 5.22
C GLU A 117 23.00 -4.70 5.84
N HIS A 118 22.28 -5.22 6.84
CA HIS A 118 22.63 -6.48 7.48
C HIS A 118 22.60 -7.66 6.49
N ALA A 119 21.61 -7.71 5.60
CA ALA A 119 21.54 -8.71 4.53
C ALA A 119 22.74 -8.60 3.57
N VAL A 120 23.17 -7.38 3.24
CA VAL A 120 24.39 -7.16 2.45
C VAL A 120 25.63 -7.64 3.19
N GLN A 121 25.75 -7.39 4.50
CA GLN A 121 26.89 -7.88 5.30
C GLN A 121 26.97 -9.41 5.32
N GLU A 122 25.85 -10.09 5.53
CA GLU A 122 25.78 -11.55 5.49
C GLU A 122 26.10 -12.10 4.10
N PHE A 123 25.61 -11.45 3.04
CA PHE A 123 25.99 -11.80 1.67
C PHE A 123 27.50 -11.62 1.46
N GLN A 124 28.07 -10.48 1.82
CA GLN A 124 29.49 -10.18 1.68
C GLN A 124 30.36 -11.23 2.39
N LYS A 125 29.95 -11.63 3.60
CA LYS A 125 30.58 -12.69 4.38
C LYS A 125 30.52 -14.04 3.67
N SER A 126 29.38 -14.40 3.08
CA SER A 126 29.19 -15.66 2.35
C SER A 126 30.06 -15.77 1.09
N VAL A 127 30.34 -14.65 0.42
CA VAL A 127 31.09 -14.62 -0.85
C VAL A 127 32.58 -14.26 -0.68
N GLY A 128 33.00 -13.95 0.55
CA GLY A 128 34.40 -13.66 0.88
C GLY A 128 34.90 -12.30 0.40
N VAL A 129 34.02 -11.29 0.32
CA VAL A 129 34.44 -9.90 0.07
C VAL A 129 34.48 -9.11 1.39
N LYS A 130 35.02 -7.88 1.34
CA LYS A 130 35.03 -6.99 2.51
C LYS A 130 33.61 -6.80 3.06
N VAL A 131 33.43 -7.09 4.34
CA VAL A 131 32.14 -6.94 5.05
C VAL A 131 32.04 -5.51 5.56
N ASP A 132 31.43 -4.63 4.77
CA ASP A 132 31.22 -3.23 5.12
C ASP A 132 29.75 -2.78 5.00
N GLY A 133 28.85 -3.69 4.60
CA GLY A 133 27.42 -3.42 4.43
C GLY A 133 27.10 -2.55 3.21
N LYS A 134 28.11 -2.20 2.41
CA LYS A 134 27.95 -1.31 1.25
C LYS A 134 27.77 -2.13 -0.02
N CYS A 135 26.77 -1.78 -0.82
CA CYS A 135 26.64 -2.33 -2.17
C CYS A 135 27.49 -1.50 -3.13
N GLY A 136 28.81 -1.72 -3.10
CA GLY A 136 29.77 -1.14 -4.04
C GLY A 136 30.14 -2.10 -5.18
N PRO A 137 31.09 -1.73 -6.06
CA PRO A 137 31.47 -2.52 -7.23
C PRO A 137 31.84 -3.97 -6.91
N ALA A 138 32.60 -4.23 -5.84
CA ALA A 138 32.98 -5.58 -5.43
C ALA A 138 31.77 -6.46 -5.08
N THR A 139 30.81 -5.89 -4.33
CA THR A 139 29.55 -6.56 -3.97
C THR A 139 28.73 -6.87 -5.25
N ILE A 140 28.65 -5.92 -6.18
CA ILE A 140 27.94 -6.09 -7.47
C ILE A 140 28.60 -7.18 -8.33
N THR A 141 29.92 -7.20 -8.44
CA THR A 141 30.64 -8.26 -9.18
C THR A 141 30.36 -9.64 -8.58
N ALA A 142 30.31 -9.75 -7.25
CA ALA A 142 29.95 -11.00 -6.58
C ALA A 142 28.50 -11.43 -6.91
N PHE A 143 27.54 -10.50 -6.92
CA PHE A 143 26.16 -10.78 -7.34
C PHE A 143 26.09 -11.32 -8.76
N MET A 144 26.72 -10.64 -9.73
CA MET A 144 26.66 -11.03 -11.15
C MET A 144 27.26 -12.42 -11.40
N ARG A 145 28.20 -12.87 -10.55
CA ARG A 145 28.74 -14.23 -10.62
C ARG A 145 27.76 -15.29 -10.12
N LEU A 146 26.96 -14.97 -9.10
CA LEU A 146 26.08 -15.93 -8.40
C LEU A 146 24.67 -16.02 -8.99
N THR A 147 24.16 -14.99 -9.66
CA THR A 147 22.84 -14.99 -10.31
C THR A 147 22.65 -16.09 -11.34
N ARG A 148 23.72 -16.72 -11.83
CA ARG A 148 23.64 -17.86 -12.75
C ARG A 148 23.30 -19.21 -12.08
N THR A 149 23.29 -19.27 -10.75
CA THR A 149 23.30 -20.54 -10.00
C THR A 149 22.10 -20.72 -9.07
N VAL A 150 21.46 -19.63 -8.64
CA VAL A 150 20.35 -19.68 -7.67
C VAL A 150 19.13 -18.99 -8.28
N SER A 151 18.12 -19.78 -8.60
CA SER A 151 16.77 -19.31 -8.91
C SER A 151 15.79 -20.23 -8.19
N GLY A 152 14.83 -19.64 -7.48
CA GLY A 152 13.76 -20.41 -6.86
C GLY A 152 13.81 -20.42 -5.35
N GLY A 153 13.05 -19.51 -4.78
CA GLY A 153 12.54 -19.56 -3.43
C GLY A 153 11.65 -18.34 -3.25
N VAL A 154 10.48 -18.51 -2.64
CA VAL A 154 9.69 -17.37 -2.18
C VAL A 154 9.78 -17.27 -0.64
N PRO A 155 10.96 -16.95 -0.05
CA PRO A 155 11.08 -16.74 1.40
C PRO A 155 10.11 -15.71 1.97
N SER A 156 9.65 -14.75 1.16
CA SER A 156 8.62 -13.79 1.56
C SER A 156 7.30 -14.48 1.93
N ILE A 157 6.84 -15.46 1.13
CA ILE A 157 5.65 -16.25 1.44
C ILE A 157 5.85 -17.06 2.73
N LEU A 158 7.01 -17.71 2.88
CA LEU A 158 7.31 -18.49 4.10
C LEU A 158 7.38 -17.59 5.33
N ARG A 159 7.88 -16.37 5.20
CA ARG A 159 7.91 -15.36 6.27
C ARG A 159 6.50 -14.93 6.65
N ASP A 160 5.67 -14.58 5.68
CA ASP A 160 4.29 -14.16 5.95
C ASP A 160 3.50 -15.29 6.65
N ILE A 161 3.71 -16.53 6.22
CA ILE A 161 3.14 -17.72 6.89
C ILE A 161 3.70 -17.88 8.31
N ALA A 162 5.01 -17.67 8.53
CA ALA A 162 5.64 -17.80 9.84
C ALA A 162 5.18 -16.71 10.82
N VAL A 163 5.07 -15.46 10.37
CA VAL A 163 4.50 -14.34 11.14
C VAL A 163 3.07 -14.69 11.54
N ARG A 164 2.26 -15.20 10.61
CA ARG A 164 0.88 -15.63 10.90
C ARG A 164 0.82 -16.76 11.95
N ARG A 165 1.72 -17.75 11.86
CA ARG A 165 1.79 -18.83 12.86
C ARG A 165 2.16 -18.32 14.25
N ASN A 166 3.11 -17.39 14.34
CA ASN A 166 3.51 -16.80 15.63
C ASN A 166 2.45 -15.87 16.21
N SER A 167 1.67 -15.20 15.35
CA SER A 167 0.63 -14.25 15.76
C SER A 167 -0.61 -14.91 16.40
N GLY A 168 -0.79 -16.23 16.27
CA GLY A 168 -1.92 -16.98 16.80
C GLY A 168 -3.27 -16.67 16.11
N PRO A 169 -4.30 -17.51 16.31
CA PRO A 169 -5.62 -17.34 15.70
C PRO A 169 -6.56 -16.37 16.45
N SER A 170 -6.14 -15.87 17.62
CA SER A 170 -6.96 -15.01 18.46
C SER A 170 -6.91 -13.56 18.00
N LEU A 171 -8.07 -12.91 17.85
CA LEU A 171 -8.16 -11.46 17.69
C LEU A 171 -7.80 -10.70 18.98
N ALA A 172 -7.99 -11.32 20.15
CA ALA A 172 -7.65 -10.70 21.42
C ALA A 172 -6.12 -10.48 21.47
N ASN A 173 -5.71 -9.24 21.80
CA ASN A 173 -4.33 -8.73 21.81
C ASN A 173 -3.71 -8.37 20.44
N LYS A 174 -4.52 -8.27 19.37
CA LYS A 174 -4.06 -7.72 18.10
C LYS A 174 -4.07 -6.20 18.12
N ILE A 175 -3.09 -5.58 17.48
CA ILE A 175 -3.04 -4.13 17.29
C ILE A 175 -3.49 -3.82 15.86
N ILE A 176 -4.60 -3.09 15.71
CA ILE A 176 -5.10 -2.66 14.40
C ILE A 176 -5.04 -1.14 14.33
N VAL A 177 -4.41 -0.60 13.30
CA VAL A 177 -4.41 0.84 13.03
C VAL A 177 -5.45 1.14 11.97
N LEU A 178 -6.35 2.08 12.27
CA LEU A 178 -7.34 2.59 11.34
C LEU A 178 -6.88 3.95 10.84
N ASP A 179 -6.83 4.11 9.52
CA ASP A 179 -6.40 5.32 8.85
C ASP A 179 -7.56 5.95 8.07
N PRO A 180 -8.44 6.74 8.72
CA PRO A 180 -9.43 7.51 7.98
C PRO A 180 -8.72 8.61 7.19
N SER A 181 -8.85 8.63 5.88
CA SER A 181 -8.29 9.70 5.04
C SER A 181 -8.85 11.06 5.45
N CYS A 182 -8.05 12.12 5.31
CA CYS A 182 -8.56 13.49 5.35
C CYS A 182 -8.45 14.19 4.01
N GLY A 183 -7.75 13.60 3.03
CA GLY A 183 -7.31 14.31 1.83
C GLY A 183 -6.21 15.33 2.15
N ASP A 184 -6.01 16.28 1.24
CA ASP A 184 -4.96 17.31 1.31
C ASP A 184 -5.41 18.55 2.11
N ASP A 185 -6.72 18.78 2.18
CA ASP A 185 -7.35 19.75 3.05
C ASP A 185 -8.07 19.02 4.20
N SER A 186 -8.70 19.74 5.12
CA SER A 186 -9.39 19.08 6.25
C SER A 186 -10.66 18.30 5.83
N HIS A 187 -11.09 18.41 4.57
CA HIS A 187 -12.39 17.92 4.11
C HIS A 187 -12.28 16.71 3.17
N GLY A 188 -11.21 16.64 2.38
CA GLY A 188 -11.00 15.65 1.33
C GLY A 188 -11.90 15.90 0.14
N ILE A 189 -12.37 14.83 -0.50
CA ILE A 189 -13.31 14.96 -1.62
C ILE A 189 -14.67 15.44 -1.11
N CYS A 190 -15.19 16.52 -1.72
CA CYS A 190 -16.51 17.09 -1.42
C CYS A 190 -17.37 17.09 -2.68
N ALA A 191 -18.39 16.23 -2.72
CA ALA A 191 -19.32 16.16 -3.84
C ALA A 191 -20.71 15.71 -3.37
N ASN A 192 -21.76 16.09 -4.10
CA ASN A 192 -23.15 15.69 -3.83
C ASN A 192 -23.62 15.96 -2.38
N GLY A 193 -23.08 17.00 -1.74
CA GLY A 193 -23.47 17.43 -0.39
C GLY A 193 -22.89 16.58 0.76
N VAL A 194 -21.90 15.72 0.47
CA VAL A 194 -21.20 14.92 1.46
C VAL A 194 -19.68 15.14 1.37
N GLU A 195 -19.00 14.96 2.50
CA GLU A 195 -17.56 15.16 2.64
C GLU A 195 -16.86 13.83 2.97
N GLU A 196 -15.75 13.55 2.29
CA GLU A 196 -14.94 12.34 2.49
C GLU A 196 -14.55 12.19 3.96
N SER A 197 -13.96 13.23 4.53
CA SER A 197 -13.40 13.23 5.89
C SER A 197 -14.42 12.86 6.96
N GLU A 198 -15.70 13.23 6.79
CA GLU A 198 -16.80 12.88 7.70
C GLU A 198 -17.17 11.40 7.54
N ILE A 199 -17.36 10.94 6.30
CA ILE A 199 -17.79 9.57 6.00
C ILE A 199 -16.75 8.56 6.50
N VAL A 200 -15.48 8.75 6.12
CA VAL A 200 -14.41 7.80 6.45
C VAL A 200 -14.09 7.80 7.95
N PHE A 201 -14.23 8.95 8.63
CA PHE A 201 -14.03 9.03 10.08
C PHE A 201 -15.18 8.36 10.84
N ASP A 202 -16.44 8.56 10.44
CA ASP A 202 -17.58 7.88 11.05
C ASP A 202 -17.49 6.35 10.89
N VAL A 203 -17.10 5.86 9.70
CA VAL A 203 -16.85 4.43 9.48
C VAL A 203 -15.71 3.91 10.36
N ALA A 204 -14.61 4.65 10.47
CA ALA A 204 -13.48 4.27 11.33
C ALA A 204 -13.88 4.20 12.81
N GLN A 205 -14.63 5.17 13.32
CA GLN A 205 -15.10 5.21 14.71
C GLN A 205 -16.08 4.06 15.01
N ARG A 206 -16.98 3.76 14.06
CA ARG A 206 -17.89 2.59 14.14
C ARG A 206 -17.14 1.27 14.17
N LEU A 207 -16.05 1.17 13.42
CA LEU A 207 -15.21 -0.02 13.37
C LEU A 207 -14.39 -0.15 14.68
N GLU A 208 -13.81 0.95 15.16
CA GLU A 208 -13.06 1.02 16.41
C GLU A 208 -13.89 0.47 17.58
N GLY A 209 -15.11 0.99 17.80
CA GLY A 209 -15.95 0.55 18.91
C GLY A 209 -16.28 -0.95 18.87
N ARG A 210 -16.48 -1.52 17.67
CA ARG A 210 -16.74 -2.95 17.47
C ARG A 210 -15.51 -3.80 17.73
N LEU A 211 -14.34 -3.36 17.28
CA LEU A 211 -13.08 -4.09 17.46
C LEU A 211 -12.60 -4.05 18.92
N LEU A 212 -12.75 -2.91 19.61
CA LEU A 212 -12.48 -2.80 21.06
C LEU A 212 -13.33 -3.77 21.86
N ALA A 213 -14.61 -3.92 21.51
CA ALA A 213 -15.51 -4.90 22.15
C ALA A 213 -15.10 -6.36 21.91
N LEU A 214 -14.25 -6.64 20.92
CA LEU A 214 -13.67 -7.96 20.63
C LEU A 214 -12.30 -8.17 21.27
N GLY A 215 -11.81 -7.21 22.08
CA GLY A 215 -10.52 -7.29 22.76
C GLY A 215 -9.31 -6.96 21.87
N VAL A 216 -9.53 -6.24 20.76
CA VAL A 216 -8.49 -5.72 19.87
C VAL A 216 -8.04 -4.35 20.38
N SER A 217 -6.74 -4.06 20.34
CA SER A 217 -6.23 -2.70 20.55
C SER A 217 -6.30 -1.93 19.23
N VAL A 218 -7.07 -0.85 19.21
CA VAL A 218 -7.29 -0.05 18.00
C VAL A 218 -6.68 1.33 18.17
N PHE A 219 -6.00 1.82 17.15
CA PHE A 219 -5.46 3.18 17.09
C PHE A 219 -5.92 3.88 15.82
N LEU A 220 -6.36 5.12 15.91
CA LEU A 220 -6.64 5.95 14.74
C LEU A 220 -5.42 6.83 14.42
N THR A 221 -5.07 6.97 13.15
CA THR A 221 -3.96 7.84 12.70
C THR A 221 -4.25 9.34 12.91
N ARG A 222 -5.53 9.70 13.00
CA ARG A 222 -5.99 11.08 13.20
C ARG A 222 -7.22 11.15 14.10
N GLY A 223 -7.41 12.29 14.75
CA GLY A 223 -8.69 12.72 15.32
C GLY A 223 -9.54 13.50 14.30
N THR A 224 -10.63 14.10 14.77
CA THR A 224 -11.62 14.78 13.92
C THR A 224 -11.06 16.02 13.21
N SER A 225 -10.10 16.73 13.83
CA SER A 225 -9.58 18.01 13.31
C SER A 225 -8.09 17.97 12.91
N SER A 226 -7.44 16.82 13.02
CA SER A 226 -6.03 16.66 12.68
C SER A 226 -5.87 16.14 11.25
N VAL A 227 -4.96 16.75 10.49
CA VAL A 227 -4.68 16.42 9.08
C VAL A 227 -3.22 15.93 8.99
N PRO A 228 -2.92 14.68 9.38
CA PRO A 228 -1.56 14.16 9.32
C PRO A 228 -1.14 13.91 7.86
N SER A 229 0.10 14.24 7.55
CA SER A 229 0.71 13.90 6.26
C SER A 229 0.82 12.38 6.07
N GLU A 230 0.91 11.91 4.82
CA GLU A 230 1.11 10.48 4.53
C GLU A 230 2.34 9.90 5.26
N VAL A 231 3.42 10.69 5.34
CA VAL A 231 4.65 10.29 6.04
C VAL A 231 4.41 10.09 7.54
N GLU A 232 3.66 10.98 8.18
CA GLU A 232 3.30 10.85 9.60
C GLU A 232 2.39 9.64 9.85
N ARG A 233 1.44 9.38 8.95
CA ARG A 233 0.58 8.19 9.03
C ARG A 233 1.37 6.89 8.94
N ILE A 234 2.32 6.82 8.01
CA ILE A 234 3.24 5.67 7.85
C ILE A 234 4.11 5.51 9.10
N ALA A 235 4.67 6.60 9.63
CA ALA A 235 5.50 6.57 10.82
C ALA A 235 4.71 6.08 12.05
N PHE A 236 3.53 6.66 12.28
CA PHE A 236 2.63 6.28 13.37
C PHE A 236 2.29 4.78 13.33
N ALA A 237 1.93 4.27 12.15
CA ALA A 237 1.58 2.86 12.02
C ALA A 237 2.78 1.92 12.25
N ASN A 238 3.96 2.32 11.79
CA ASN A 238 5.20 1.56 11.97
C ASN A 238 5.72 1.57 13.42
N GLU A 239 5.54 2.67 14.15
CA GLU A 239 5.94 2.81 15.56
C GLU A 239 5.07 1.96 16.49
N ASN A 240 3.76 1.91 16.23
CA ASN A 240 2.81 1.12 17.01
C ASN A 240 2.88 -0.40 16.74
N SER A 241 3.75 -0.85 15.84
CA SER A 241 3.94 -2.27 15.50
C SER A 241 2.62 -3.00 15.19
N ALA A 242 1.74 -2.36 14.41
CA ALA A 242 0.40 -2.88 14.10
C ALA A 242 0.45 -4.28 13.46
N ASP A 243 -0.52 -5.13 13.75
CA ASP A 243 -0.72 -6.41 13.04
C ASP A 243 -1.44 -6.22 11.69
N LEU A 244 -2.23 -5.15 11.56
CA LEU A 244 -2.99 -4.80 10.36
C LEU A 244 -3.25 -3.29 10.32
N ILE A 245 -3.18 -2.70 9.14
CA ILE A 245 -3.54 -1.30 8.89
C ILE A 245 -4.68 -1.27 7.87
N VAL A 246 -5.75 -0.56 8.20
CA VAL A 246 -6.91 -0.38 7.34
C VAL A 246 -7.11 1.09 7.07
N SER A 247 -6.89 1.51 5.82
CA SER A 247 -7.07 2.89 5.40
C SER A 247 -8.40 3.05 4.67
N PHE A 248 -9.19 4.05 5.05
CA PHE A 248 -10.50 4.33 4.49
C PHE A 248 -10.44 5.58 3.63
N HIS A 249 -10.99 5.47 2.43
CA HIS A 249 -11.04 6.53 1.44
C HIS A 249 -12.38 6.49 0.71
N VAL A 250 -12.66 7.56 -0.01
CA VAL A 250 -13.61 7.56 -1.13
C VAL A 250 -12.85 7.93 -2.40
N ASP A 251 -13.45 7.67 -3.55
CA ASP A 251 -12.85 8.00 -4.84
C ASP A 251 -13.66 9.08 -5.56
N GLU A 252 -13.04 9.71 -6.55
CA GLU A 252 -13.69 10.63 -7.46
C GLU A 252 -13.30 10.32 -8.90
N TYR A 253 -14.24 10.53 -9.81
CA TYR A 253 -13.97 10.37 -11.22
C TYR A 253 -14.78 11.38 -12.05
N PRO A 254 -14.21 11.92 -13.16
CA PRO A 254 -14.91 12.91 -13.99
C PRO A 254 -16.23 12.41 -14.58
N ASN A 255 -16.38 11.11 -14.77
CA ASN A 255 -17.64 10.50 -15.21
C ASN A 255 -18.45 10.04 -13.99
N GLU A 256 -19.63 10.64 -13.80
CA GLU A 256 -20.58 10.31 -12.73
C GLU A 256 -21.08 8.86 -12.76
N LEU A 257 -20.89 8.12 -13.85
CA LEU A 257 -21.24 6.70 -13.95
C LEU A 257 -20.27 5.77 -13.19
N ALA A 258 -19.08 6.24 -12.81
CA ALA A 258 -18.15 5.47 -12.00
C ALA A 258 -18.72 5.30 -10.59
N HIS A 259 -18.90 4.06 -10.14
CA HIS A 259 -19.49 3.73 -8.84
C HIS A 259 -18.97 2.38 -8.33
N GLY A 260 -19.11 2.12 -7.04
CA GLY A 260 -18.75 0.86 -6.40
C GLY A 260 -17.55 0.93 -5.47
N VAL A 261 -17.31 -0.19 -4.78
CA VAL A 261 -16.24 -0.35 -3.79
C VAL A 261 -15.02 -0.99 -4.42
N ALA A 262 -13.83 -0.47 -4.12
CA ALA A 262 -12.56 -1.03 -4.54
C ALA A 262 -11.62 -1.21 -3.33
N THR A 263 -10.75 -2.22 -3.39
CA THR A 263 -9.75 -2.47 -2.35
C THR A 263 -8.36 -2.55 -2.95
N TYR A 264 -7.38 -2.00 -2.25
CA TYR A 264 -6.01 -1.90 -2.72
C TYR A 264 -5.05 -2.46 -1.69
N TYR A 265 -4.08 -3.22 -2.17
CA TYR A 265 -3.03 -3.82 -1.34
C TYR A 265 -1.68 -3.62 -2.02
N TYR A 266 -0.60 -3.79 -1.26
CA TYR A 266 0.72 -3.67 -1.86
C TYR A 266 1.00 -4.79 -2.85
N GLY A 267 1.27 -4.41 -4.09
CA GLY A 267 1.79 -5.30 -5.11
C GLY A 267 2.46 -4.55 -6.26
N SER A 268 3.59 -5.06 -6.72
CA SER A 268 4.30 -4.58 -7.90
C SER A 268 4.36 -5.72 -8.92
N GLN A 269 3.64 -5.56 -10.04
CA GLN A 269 3.71 -6.51 -11.14
C GLN A 269 5.12 -6.56 -11.76
N ALA A 270 5.82 -5.43 -11.79
CA ALA A 270 7.17 -5.32 -12.34
C ALA A 270 8.20 -6.22 -11.62
N HIS A 271 8.05 -6.41 -10.31
CA HIS A 271 8.96 -7.23 -9.50
C HIS A 271 8.37 -8.59 -9.10
N GLY A 272 7.08 -8.84 -9.39
CA GLY A 272 6.38 -10.06 -8.97
C GLY A 272 6.16 -10.16 -7.46
N ILE A 273 6.15 -9.02 -6.76
CA ILE A 273 6.11 -8.96 -5.29
C ILE A 273 4.76 -8.41 -4.87
N HIS A 274 4.09 -9.11 -3.97
CA HIS A 274 2.84 -8.65 -3.37
C HIS A 274 2.74 -9.07 -1.91
N SER A 275 1.94 -8.33 -1.14
CA SER A 275 1.59 -8.69 0.23
C SER A 275 0.53 -9.77 0.21
N VAL A 276 0.88 -11.01 0.59
CA VAL A 276 -0.06 -12.14 0.59
C VAL A 276 -1.19 -11.92 1.59
N VAL A 277 -0.85 -11.42 2.78
CA VAL A 277 -1.83 -11.11 3.83
C VAL A 277 -2.72 -9.95 3.41
N GLY A 278 -2.13 -8.89 2.84
CA GLY A 278 -2.87 -7.74 2.33
C GLY A 278 -3.83 -8.10 1.20
N GLU A 279 -3.39 -8.90 0.22
CA GLU A 279 -4.23 -9.37 -0.88
C GLU A 279 -5.42 -10.21 -0.39
N ARG A 280 -5.16 -11.13 0.55
CA ARG A 280 -6.21 -11.95 1.15
C ARG A 280 -7.22 -11.10 1.91
N PHE A 281 -6.74 -10.14 2.72
CA PHE A 281 -7.62 -9.26 3.47
C PHE A 281 -8.45 -8.35 2.55
N ALA A 282 -7.83 -7.74 1.53
CA ALA A 282 -8.52 -6.93 0.53
C ALA A 282 -9.65 -7.72 -0.16
N SER A 283 -9.36 -8.97 -0.53
CA SER A 283 -10.35 -9.85 -1.17
C SER A 283 -11.51 -10.23 -0.23
N LEU A 284 -11.23 -10.42 1.07
CA LEU A 284 -12.26 -10.66 2.08
C LEU A 284 -13.15 -9.43 2.27
N VAL A 285 -12.56 -8.25 2.43
CA VAL A 285 -13.29 -6.98 2.56
C VAL A 285 -14.21 -6.78 1.36
N GLN A 286 -13.68 -6.96 0.14
CA GLN A 286 -14.45 -6.83 -1.09
C GLN A 286 -15.67 -7.77 -1.11
N ARG A 287 -15.47 -9.02 -0.71
CA ARG A 287 -16.55 -10.02 -0.65
C ARG A 287 -17.60 -9.65 0.40
N GLU A 288 -17.19 -9.24 1.60
CA GLU A 288 -18.15 -8.91 2.67
C GLU A 288 -18.96 -7.66 2.34
N ILE A 289 -18.34 -6.60 1.80
CA ILE A 289 -19.05 -5.37 1.44
C ILE A 289 -20.03 -5.67 0.31
N SER A 290 -19.59 -6.27 -0.80
CA SER A 290 -20.47 -6.57 -1.94
C SER A 290 -21.56 -7.61 -1.65
N ALA A 291 -21.42 -8.43 -0.59
CA ALA A 291 -22.47 -9.37 -0.19
C ALA A 291 -23.57 -8.70 0.67
N ARG A 292 -23.28 -7.56 1.29
CA ARG A 292 -24.15 -6.88 2.26
C ARG A 292 -24.68 -5.55 1.75
N THR A 293 -24.04 -4.97 0.75
CA THR A 293 -24.44 -3.74 0.08
C THR A 293 -24.75 -4.00 -1.39
N ASP A 294 -25.35 -3.02 -2.05
CA ASP A 294 -25.64 -3.01 -3.47
C ASP A 294 -24.54 -2.28 -4.29
N LEU A 295 -23.39 -2.00 -3.68
CA LEU A 295 -22.25 -1.38 -4.36
C LEU A 295 -21.66 -2.34 -5.39
N LEU A 296 -21.30 -1.79 -6.55
CA LEU A 296 -20.58 -2.54 -7.58
C LEU A 296 -19.25 -3.05 -7.02
N ASN A 297 -18.93 -4.32 -7.30
CA ASN A 297 -17.67 -4.93 -6.91
C ASN A 297 -16.56 -4.56 -7.91
N CYS A 298 -15.79 -3.50 -7.61
CA CYS A 298 -14.67 -3.06 -8.44
C CYS A 298 -13.39 -3.89 -8.26
N ARG A 299 -13.43 -4.97 -7.46
CA ARG A 299 -12.36 -5.94 -7.19
C ARG A 299 -11.20 -5.36 -6.35
N SER A 300 -10.25 -6.23 -6.05
CA SER A 300 -9.00 -5.90 -5.37
C SER A 300 -7.88 -5.67 -6.39
N HIS A 301 -7.03 -4.66 -6.15
CA HIS A 301 -5.97 -4.27 -7.09
C HIS A 301 -4.62 -4.11 -6.38
N PRO A 302 -3.53 -4.64 -6.97
CA PRO A 302 -2.18 -4.36 -6.48
C PRO A 302 -1.77 -2.93 -6.82
N LYS A 303 -1.23 -2.20 -5.84
CA LYS A 303 -0.69 -0.84 -5.98
C LYS A 303 0.65 -0.71 -5.26
N THR A 304 1.43 0.30 -5.64
CA THR A 304 2.74 0.60 -5.04
C THR A 304 2.76 1.91 -4.25
N TRP A 305 1.59 2.45 -3.93
CA TRP A 305 1.43 3.65 -3.12
C TRP A 305 2.24 3.58 -1.82
N ASP A 306 2.79 4.72 -1.40
CA ASP A 306 3.75 4.77 -0.30
C ASP A 306 3.14 4.31 1.02
N LEU A 307 1.88 4.67 1.32
CA LEU A 307 1.15 4.12 2.47
C LEU A 307 1.13 2.58 2.48
N LEU A 308 0.89 1.94 1.32
CA LEU A 308 0.86 0.49 1.21
C LEU A 308 2.26 -0.11 1.24
N ARG A 309 3.23 0.54 0.58
CA ARG A 309 4.60 0.06 0.34
C ARG A 309 5.51 0.18 1.56
N LEU A 310 5.49 1.33 2.24
CA LEU A 310 6.43 1.71 3.31
C LEU A 310 5.94 1.33 4.72
N THR A 311 4.70 0.87 4.85
CA THR A 311 4.19 0.27 6.08
C THR A 311 4.73 -1.17 6.21
N LYS A 312 5.29 -1.47 7.38
CA LYS A 312 5.90 -2.77 7.69
C LYS A 312 4.85 -3.85 7.91
N SER A 313 3.67 -3.44 8.37
CA SER A 313 2.51 -4.30 8.61
C SER A 313 1.71 -4.51 7.32
N PRO A 314 0.88 -5.57 7.24
CA PRO A 314 -0.10 -5.68 6.17
C PRO A 314 -1.04 -4.47 6.16
N THR A 315 -1.13 -3.80 5.01
CA THR A 315 -1.93 -2.58 4.84
C THR A 315 -2.88 -2.76 3.66
N VAL A 316 -4.14 -2.39 3.87
CA VAL A 316 -5.16 -2.34 2.81
C VAL A 316 -5.84 -0.98 2.83
N ARG A 317 -5.95 -0.37 1.66
CA ARG A 317 -6.79 0.81 1.43
C ARG A 317 -8.13 0.37 0.85
N ILE A 318 -9.21 0.92 1.38
CA ILE A 318 -10.58 0.62 0.97
C ILE A 318 -11.20 1.92 0.47
N ASP A 319 -11.57 1.94 -0.81
CA ASP A 319 -12.30 3.04 -1.41
C ASP A 319 -13.78 2.66 -1.36
N LEU A 320 -14.54 3.34 -0.49
CA LEU A 320 -15.90 2.95 -0.10
C LEU A 320 -16.97 3.23 -1.17
N GLY A 321 -16.64 4.01 -2.19
CA GLY A 321 -17.56 4.45 -3.23
C GLY A 321 -17.04 5.72 -3.92
N TYR A 322 -17.78 6.17 -4.93
CA TYR A 322 -17.46 7.40 -5.65
C TYR A 322 -18.36 8.55 -5.19
N LEU A 323 -17.79 9.62 -4.60
CA LEU A 323 -18.62 10.76 -4.18
C LEU A 323 -19.17 11.56 -5.36
N THR A 324 -18.54 11.47 -6.54
CA THR A 324 -19.06 12.07 -7.77
C THR A 324 -20.29 11.34 -8.31
N ASN A 325 -20.51 10.07 -7.94
CA ASN A 325 -21.72 9.34 -8.27
C ASN A 325 -22.85 9.67 -7.27
N PRO A 326 -24.00 10.19 -7.70
CA PRO A 326 -25.09 10.56 -6.80
C PRO A 326 -25.64 9.37 -5.99
N GLY A 327 -25.63 8.16 -6.57
CA GLY A 327 -26.13 6.96 -5.90
C GLY A 327 -25.22 6.48 -4.78
N ASP A 328 -23.91 6.44 -5.01
CA ASP A 328 -22.93 6.08 -3.97
C ASP A 328 -22.90 7.16 -2.88
N ALA A 329 -22.92 8.44 -3.26
CA ALA A 329 -22.96 9.56 -2.31
C ALA A 329 -24.21 9.52 -1.42
N GLU A 330 -25.40 9.27 -1.98
CA GLU A 330 -26.63 9.10 -1.19
C GLU A 330 -26.53 7.93 -0.21
N ARG A 331 -25.97 6.79 -0.65
CA ARG A 331 -25.76 5.61 0.20
C ARG A 331 -24.82 5.94 1.35
N LEU A 332 -23.64 6.46 1.05
CA LEU A 332 -22.62 6.83 2.03
C LEU A 332 -23.09 7.95 2.95
N GLY A 333 -24.00 8.82 2.50
CA GLY A 333 -24.66 9.82 3.34
C GLY A 333 -25.50 9.23 4.47
N ARG A 334 -26.02 8.00 4.34
CA ARG A 334 -26.90 7.37 5.34
C ARG A 334 -26.10 6.69 6.47
N PRO A 335 -26.31 7.06 7.75
CA PRO A 335 -25.63 6.43 8.89
C PRO A 335 -25.83 4.91 8.96
N GLU A 336 -27.00 4.40 8.58
CA GLU A 336 -27.31 2.96 8.58
C GLU A 336 -26.48 2.20 7.56
N PHE A 337 -26.19 2.82 6.41
CA PHE A 337 -25.36 2.21 5.37
C PHE A 337 -23.89 2.15 5.80
N ARG A 338 -23.37 3.22 6.41
CA ARG A 338 -22.04 3.27 7.01
C ARG A 338 -21.88 2.18 8.09
N ASP A 339 -22.96 1.89 8.83
CA ASP A 339 -23.01 0.83 9.82
C ASP A 339 -22.84 -0.58 9.23
N VAL A 340 -23.52 -0.86 8.12
CA VAL A 340 -23.40 -2.12 7.37
C VAL A 340 -21.99 -2.30 6.80
N VAL A 341 -21.39 -1.23 6.28
CA VAL A 341 -20.00 -1.23 5.78
C VAL A 341 -19.03 -1.53 6.93
N ALA A 342 -19.16 -0.87 8.08
CA ALA A 342 -18.32 -1.14 9.24
C ALA A 342 -18.46 -2.59 9.74
N GLU A 343 -19.68 -3.14 9.76
CA GLU A 343 -19.92 -4.55 10.09
C GLU A 343 -19.22 -5.51 9.10
N ALA A 344 -19.31 -5.23 7.79
CA ALA A 344 -18.65 -6.03 6.77
C ALA A 344 -17.13 -6.08 6.97
N VAL A 345 -16.51 -4.93 7.30
CA VAL A 345 -15.07 -4.85 7.56
C VAL A 345 -14.68 -5.62 8.83
N VAL A 346 -15.46 -5.54 9.91
CA VAL A 346 -15.22 -6.35 11.13
C VAL A 346 -15.18 -7.84 10.79
N ILE A 347 -16.15 -8.32 10.01
CA ILE A 347 -16.24 -9.73 9.65
C ILE A 347 -15.06 -10.15 8.77
N ALA A 348 -14.63 -9.29 7.85
CA ALA A 348 -13.45 -9.53 7.03
C ALA A 348 -12.18 -9.67 7.90
N ILE A 349 -12.01 -8.79 8.91
CA ILE A 349 -10.89 -8.87 9.86
C ILE A 349 -10.96 -10.17 10.65
N GLN A 350 -12.14 -10.54 11.15
CA GLN A 350 -12.35 -11.80 11.86
C GLN A 350 -11.96 -13.01 10.99
N ARG A 351 -12.44 -13.07 9.74
CA ARG A 351 -12.11 -14.13 8.77
C ARG A 351 -10.62 -14.20 8.42
N LEU A 352 -9.90 -13.09 8.49
CA LEU A 352 -8.45 -13.08 8.25
C LEU A 352 -7.69 -13.88 9.32
N TYR A 353 -8.07 -13.70 10.59
CA TYR A 353 -7.38 -14.28 11.75
C TYR A 353 -7.95 -15.62 12.21
N LEU A 354 -9.22 -15.92 11.92
CA LEU A 354 -9.78 -17.25 12.14
C LEU A 354 -9.06 -18.28 11.25
N ALA A 355 -8.73 -19.43 11.85
CA ALA A 355 -8.07 -20.53 11.15
C ALA A 355 -9.01 -21.05 10.04
N SER A 356 -8.44 -21.38 8.88
CA SER A 356 -9.18 -21.78 7.67
C SER A 356 -10.07 -23.02 7.85
N GLU A 357 -10.01 -23.70 8.99
CA GLU A 357 -10.83 -24.87 9.33
C GLU A 357 -12.22 -24.50 9.87
N ASP A 358 -12.43 -23.25 10.31
CA ASP A 358 -13.71 -22.75 10.86
C ASP A 358 -14.50 -21.86 9.87
N ASP A 359 -14.05 -21.73 8.61
CA ASP A 359 -14.78 -20.96 7.61
C ASP A 359 -16.07 -21.72 7.26
N ALA A 360 -17.20 -21.27 7.80
CA ALA A 360 -18.49 -21.91 7.60
C ALA A 360 -18.76 -22.12 6.09
N LYS A 361 -19.16 -23.34 5.71
CA LYS A 361 -19.38 -23.76 4.31
C LYS A 361 -20.37 -22.89 3.51
N THR A 362 -21.11 -21.99 4.17
CA THR A 362 -22.08 -21.10 3.56
C THR A 362 -21.68 -19.64 3.75
N GLY A 363 -20.96 -19.08 2.77
CA GLY A 363 -20.98 -17.69 2.26
C GLY A 363 -20.88 -16.50 3.23
N THR A 364 -21.74 -16.41 4.23
CA THR A 364 -22.01 -15.19 5.00
C THR A 364 -22.11 -15.53 6.48
N LEU A 365 -21.17 -15.01 7.28
CA LEU A 365 -21.21 -15.13 8.74
C LEU A 365 -21.88 -13.87 9.29
N HIS A 366 -22.88 -14.03 10.16
CA HIS A 366 -23.41 -12.92 10.96
C HIS A 366 -22.69 -12.84 12.30
N ILE A 367 -22.55 -11.63 12.86
CA ILE A 367 -21.93 -11.41 14.18
C ILE A 367 -22.62 -12.25 15.27
N SER A 368 -23.93 -12.47 15.15
CA SER A 368 -24.73 -13.33 16.05
C SER A 368 -24.30 -14.80 16.02
N ASP A 369 -23.85 -15.30 14.88
CA ASP A 369 -23.48 -16.71 14.70
C ASP A 369 -22.08 -16.99 15.26
N LEU A 370 -21.21 -15.98 15.22
CA LEU A 370 -19.85 -16.04 15.78
C LEU A 370 -19.84 -15.97 17.31
N ARG A 371 -20.76 -15.20 17.92
CA ARG A 371 -20.97 -15.24 19.39
C ARG A 371 -21.35 -16.64 19.90
N LYS A 372 -22.01 -17.46 19.08
CA LYS A 372 -22.34 -18.86 19.41
C LYS A 372 -21.15 -19.80 19.22
N ALA A 373 -20.20 -19.46 18.35
CA ALA A 373 -19.13 -20.36 17.91
C ALA A 373 -17.88 -20.37 18.80
N GLY A 374 -17.59 -19.36 19.63
CA GLY A 374 -16.32 -19.42 20.38
C GLY A 374 -15.85 -18.27 21.26
N LEU A 375 -16.71 -17.39 21.79
CA LEU A 375 -16.30 -16.45 22.85
C LEU A 375 -17.21 -16.65 24.05
N ARG A 376 -16.65 -17.27 25.11
CA ARG A 376 -17.35 -17.62 26.36
C ARG A 376 -17.91 -16.37 27.08
N ARG A 377 -18.97 -16.67 27.84
CA ARG A 377 -19.72 -15.85 28.82
C ARG A 377 -18.97 -14.69 29.47
#